data_AF-A0A6J0AGW3-F1
#
_entry.id   AF-A0A6J0AGW3-F1
#
_cell.length_a   1.000
_cell.length_b   1.000
_cell.length_c   1.000
_cell.angle_alpha   90.00
_cell.angle_beta   90.00
_cell.angle_gamma   90.00
#
_symmetry.space_group_name_H-M   'P 1'
#
loop_
_entity.id
_entity.type
_entity.pdbx_description
1 polymer ?
#
loop_
_entity_poly.entity_id
_entity_poly.type
_entity_poly.pdbx_seq_one_letter_code
_entity_poly.pdbx_strand_id
1 'polypeptide(L)'
;MTPGCGQAARVPLPKNGASLHRNQKRRLAQEQVQLRRGGGGEGGAVCGALAAVPQTDLPVLLLGRSSDLRAGEFVVALGSPFSLQNTVTVGIVSTTQRGGKELGLRDSDMDYIQTDAIINHGNSGGPLVNLDGEVIGINTLKVTAGISFAIPSDRIRQFLEEFHERQLKGKALSQKKYLGLRMLPLTMNLLQDMKRHDPDFPDVSSGVFVYEVIQGTAAESSGLRDHDVIVSINGQPVTTTTDVIEAVKASDSLSILVRRKSQTLILTVTPEIIN
;
A
#
# COMPACT_ATOMS: atom_id res chain seq x y z
N MET A 1 -21.28 20.92 0.34
CA MET A 1 -20.19 21.31 1.27
C MET A 1 -19.21 20.16 1.33
N THR A 2 -18.09 20.28 0.62
CA THR A 2 -17.02 19.29 0.55
C THR A 2 -16.10 19.42 1.77
N PRO A 3 -15.78 18.35 2.52
CA PRO A 3 -14.81 18.44 3.60
C PRO A 3 -13.39 18.30 3.03
N GLY A 4 -12.51 19.21 3.46
CA GLY A 4 -11.14 19.36 2.98
C GLY A 4 -10.18 18.27 3.46
N CYS A 5 -9.06 18.18 2.74
CA CYS A 5 -7.94 17.27 2.97
C CYS A 5 -7.31 17.50 4.37
N GLY A 6 -7.39 16.50 5.25
CA GLY A 6 -6.93 16.57 6.64
C GLY A 6 -5.41 16.44 6.80
N GLN A 7 -4.83 17.22 7.72
CA GLN A 7 -3.42 17.23 8.09
C GLN A 7 -2.98 15.95 8.81
N ALA A 8 -1.70 15.58 8.66
CA ALA A 8 -1.08 14.42 9.32
C ALA A 8 -1.07 14.56 10.86
N ALA A 9 -1.21 13.42 11.55
CA ALA A 9 -1.21 13.34 13.01
C ALA A 9 0.07 13.95 13.62
N ARG A 10 -0.11 14.82 14.63
CA ARG A 10 0.95 15.34 15.50
C ARG A 10 0.82 14.68 16.87
N VAL A 11 1.87 14.02 17.34
CA VAL A 11 1.98 13.56 18.73
C VAL A 11 3.05 14.41 19.42
N PRO A 12 2.70 15.38 20.28
CA PRO A 12 3.68 16.10 21.07
C PRO A 12 4.14 15.22 22.23
N LEU A 13 5.43 14.88 22.26
CA LEU A 13 6.07 14.22 23.41
C LEU A 13 6.64 15.26 24.38
N PRO A 14 6.69 14.96 25.69
CA PRO A 14 7.15 15.90 26.71
C PRO A 14 8.62 16.25 26.52
N LYS A 15 8.90 17.55 26.59
CA LYS A 15 10.25 18.12 26.53
C LYS A 15 10.96 17.80 27.84
N ASN A 16 11.80 16.76 27.89
CA ASN A 16 12.94 16.71 28.80
C ASN A 16 13.94 15.62 28.41
N GLY A 17 15.17 16.06 28.09
CA GLY A 17 16.41 15.32 28.41
C GLY A 17 17.03 14.42 27.33
N ALA A 18 17.82 14.99 26.42
CA ALA A 18 19.20 14.58 26.11
C ALA A 18 19.70 15.32 24.85
N SER A 19 20.78 16.10 24.97
CA SER A 19 21.35 16.84 23.84
C SER A 19 22.13 15.91 22.91
N LEU A 20 21.58 15.60 21.73
CA LEU A 20 22.30 14.89 20.67
C LEU A 20 23.12 15.88 19.82
N HIS A 21 24.41 15.56 19.59
CA HIS A 21 25.39 16.36 18.86
C HIS A 21 24.96 16.58 17.38
N ARG A 22 25.36 17.72 16.79
CA ARG A 22 25.01 18.15 15.40
C ARG A 22 25.18 17.08 14.32
N ASN A 23 26.16 16.18 14.44
CA ASN A 23 26.39 15.11 13.46
C ASN A 23 25.44 13.91 13.63
N GLN A 24 24.93 13.69 14.84
CA GLN A 24 23.92 12.66 15.13
C GLN A 24 22.52 13.12 14.67
N LYS A 25 22.24 14.43 14.77
CA LYS A 25 21.05 15.07 14.18
C LYS A 25 20.99 14.93 12.64
N ARG A 26 22.12 15.02 11.95
CA ARG A 26 22.18 14.82 10.48
C ARG A 26 21.87 13.38 10.07
N ARG A 27 22.28 12.40 10.88
CA ARG A 27 22.05 10.97 10.62
C ARG A 27 20.58 10.59 10.85
N LEU A 28 19.96 11.13 11.91
CA LEU A 28 18.54 10.94 12.21
C LEU A 28 17.61 11.73 11.27
N ALA A 29 18.07 12.86 10.70
CA ALA A 29 17.29 13.63 9.74
C ALA A 29 17.11 12.94 8.37
N GLN A 30 17.92 11.91 8.05
CA GLN A 30 17.74 11.09 6.85
C GLN A 30 16.83 9.87 7.09
N GLU A 31 16.53 9.55 8.35
CA GLU A 31 15.57 8.50 8.78
C GLU A 31 14.18 9.09 9.10
N GLN A 32 13.79 10.17 8.42
CA GLN A 32 12.47 10.78 8.61
C GLN A 32 11.39 9.93 7.94
N VAL A 33 10.81 9.01 8.70
CA VAL A 33 9.61 8.24 8.30
C VAL A 33 8.38 8.97 8.85
N GLN A 34 7.65 9.67 7.97
CA GLN A 34 6.26 10.04 8.28
C GLN A 34 5.33 9.14 7.47
N LEU A 35 4.61 8.27 8.18
CA LEU A 35 3.57 7.42 7.61
C LEU A 35 2.36 8.29 7.27
N ARG A 36 2.12 8.53 5.97
CA ARG A 36 0.85 9.08 5.48
C ARG A 36 0.04 7.98 4.83
N ARG A 37 -1.29 8.09 4.95
CA ARG A 37 -2.23 7.23 4.21
C ARG A 37 -2.07 7.51 2.72
N GLY A 38 -1.53 6.55 1.97
CA GLY A 38 -1.78 6.48 0.53
C GLY A 38 -3.26 6.15 0.34
N GLY A 39 -3.98 6.99 -0.41
CA GLY A 39 -5.34 6.66 -0.82
C GLY A 39 -5.28 5.46 -1.76
N GLY A 40 -5.90 4.33 -1.40
CA GLY A 40 -5.93 3.15 -2.27
C GLY A 40 -6.70 2.00 -1.66
N GLY A 41 -7.77 1.59 -2.35
CA GLY A 41 -8.71 0.56 -1.96
C GLY A 41 -8.16 -0.87 -1.88
N GLU A 42 -8.98 -1.72 -1.27
CA GLU A 42 -8.76 -3.11 -0.89
C GLU A 42 -8.20 -3.98 -2.02
N GLY A 43 -6.90 -4.27 -1.98
CA GLY A 43 -6.28 -5.22 -2.89
C GLY A 43 -4.80 -5.38 -2.61
N GLY A 44 -4.45 -6.26 -1.66
CA GLY A 44 -3.17 -6.98 -1.58
C GLY A 44 -1.86 -6.18 -1.51
N ALA A 45 -1.86 -4.86 -1.53
CA ALA A 45 -0.66 -4.04 -1.41
C ALA A 45 -0.56 -3.49 0.01
N VAL A 46 0.49 -3.91 0.72
CA VAL A 46 0.86 -3.42 2.04
C VAL A 46 1.00 -1.90 2.00
N CYS A 47 0.12 -1.18 2.70
CA CYS A 47 0.16 0.27 2.87
C CYS A 47 1.33 0.68 3.77
N GLY A 48 2.49 0.92 3.17
CA GLY A 48 3.59 1.68 3.78
C GLY A 48 4.03 2.78 2.82
N ALA A 49 3.49 3.99 2.96
CA ALA A 49 3.92 5.13 2.17
C ALA A 49 4.90 5.98 2.98
N LEU A 50 6.08 6.23 2.42
CA LEU A 50 7.10 7.12 2.97
C LEU A 50 6.86 8.53 2.43
N ALA A 51 6.46 9.48 3.28
CA ALA A 51 6.29 10.88 2.87
C ALA A 51 7.49 11.73 3.32
N ALA A 52 8.20 12.35 2.37
CA ALA A 52 9.20 13.36 2.68
C ALA A 52 8.52 14.69 3.07
N VAL A 53 8.88 15.25 4.22
CA VAL A 53 8.32 16.51 4.73
C VAL A 53 9.44 17.55 4.85
N PRO A 54 9.21 18.84 4.53
CA PRO A 54 10.23 19.87 4.61
C PRO A 54 10.83 20.00 6.03
N GLN A 55 12.14 20.29 6.07
CA GLN A 55 13.00 20.27 7.26
C GLN A 55 12.47 21.17 8.39
N THR A 56 11.76 20.55 9.32
CA THR A 56 11.51 21.08 10.66
C THR A 56 11.92 19.99 11.66
N ASP A 57 12.38 20.38 12.85
CA ASP A 57 12.70 19.46 13.95
C ASP A 57 11.42 18.75 14.41
N LEU A 58 10.99 17.74 13.66
CA LEU A 58 9.84 16.91 13.98
C LEU A 58 10.24 15.88 15.06
N PRO A 59 9.39 15.62 16.07
CA PRO A 59 9.63 14.53 16.99
C PRO A 59 9.58 13.20 16.23
N VAL A 60 10.54 12.33 16.52
CA VAL A 60 10.68 11.02 15.88
C VAL A 60 10.49 9.91 16.89
N LEU A 61 10.00 8.76 16.42
CA LEU A 61 9.97 7.53 17.20
C LEU A 61 11.18 6.67 16.83
N LEU A 62 11.75 5.98 17.82
CA LEU A 62 12.83 5.03 17.61
C LEU A 62 12.24 3.69 17.15
N LEU A 63 12.92 3.01 16.22
CA LEU A 63 12.57 1.65 15.81
C LEU A 63 13.24 0.65 16.75
N GLY A 64 12.44 -0.05 17.55
CA GLY A 64 12.88 -1.18 18.37
C GLY A 64 13.15 -2.42 17.52
N ARG A 65 13.52 -3.53 18.17
CA ARG A 65 13.75 -4.82 17.51
C ARG A 65 12.58 -5.76 17.71
N SER A 66 11.85 -6.04 16.64
CA SER A 66 10.74 -7.00 16.67
C SER A 66 11.20 -8.45 16.91
N SER A 67 12.46 -8.76 16.61
CA SER A 67 13.10 -10.06 16.87
C SER A 67 13.28 -10.36 18.36
N ASP A 68 13.38 -9.33 19.20
CA ASP A 68 13.53 -9.49 20.65
C ASP A 68 12.16 -9.62 21.36
N LEU A 69 11.07 -9.43 20.62
CA LEU A 69 9.71 -9.45 21.13
C LEU A 69 9.30 -10.86 21.60
N ARG A 70 8.55 -10.93 22.70
CA ARG A 70 7.98 -12.19 23.22
C ARG A 70 6.47 -12.10 23.36
N ALA A 71 5.81 -13.25 23.25
CA ALA A 71 4.40 -13.35 23.57
C ALA A 71 4.16 -12.95 25.05
N GLY A 72 3.10 -12.19 25.29
CA GLY A 72 2.74 -11.64 26.60
C GLY A 72 3.30 -10.24 26.89
N GLU A 73 4.20 -9.70 26.05
CA GLU A 73 4.69 -8.33 26.24
C GLU A 73 3.59 -7.30 25.96
N PHE A 74 3.53 -6.25 26.78
CA PHE A 74 2.56 -5.16 26.61
C PHE A 74 2.92 -4.29 25.42
N VAL A 75 1.88 -3.92 24.67
CA VAL A 75 2.00 -3.09 23.48
C VAL A 75 0.92 -2.04 23.45
N VAL A 76 1.24 -0.92 22.82
CA VAL A 76 0.34 0.20 22.64
C VAL A 76 0.21 0.48 21.15
N ALA A 77 -1.00 0.44 20.64
CA ALA A 77 -1.32 0.80 19.26
C ALA A 77 -1.83 2.24 19.19
N LEU A 78 -1.23 3.02 18.30
CA LEU A 78 -1.54 4.43 18.12
C LEU A 78 -2.11 4.69 16.73
N GLY A 79 -3.07 5.62 16.64
CA GLY A 79 -3.55 6.10 15.34
C GLY A 79 -4.59 7.20 15.40
N SER A 80 -5.33 7.38 14.31
CA SER A 80 -6.30 8.48 14.13
C SER A 80 -7.54 7.99 13.38
N PRO A 81 -8.45 7.28 14.06
CA PRO A 81 -9.75 6.91 13.50
C PRO A 81 -10.59 8.14 13.17
N PHE A 82 -11.15 8.16 11.95
CA PHE A 82 -12.15 9.14 11.49
C PHE A 82 -11.74 10.63 11.56
N SER A 83 -10.44 10.96 11.49
CA SER A 83 -9.94 12.34 11.70
C SER A 83 -10.23 12.92 13.10
N LEU A 84 -10.72 12.08 14.03
CA LEU A 84 -10.70 12.34 15.46
C LEU A 84 -9.29 11.99 15.96
N GLN A 85 -8.70 12.90 16.73
CA GLN A 85 -7.27 12.88 16.99
C GLN A 85 -6.87 11.77 17.99
N ASN A 86 -5.76 11.09 17.67
CA ASN A 86 -4.91 10.32 18.59
C ASN A 86 -5.63 9.28 19.46
N THR A 87 -6.17 8.22 18.86
CA THR A 87 -6.67 7.06 19.61
C THR A 87 -5.53 6.15 20.01
N VAL A 88 -5.54 5.76 21.28
CA VAL A 88 -4.57 4.86 21.89
C VAL A 88 -5.32 3.63 22.38
N THR A 89 -4.87 2.45 21.96
CA THR A 89 -5.35 1.17 22.48
C THR A 89 -4.17 0.38 23.03
N VAL A 90 -4.39 -0.32 24.14
CA VAL A 90 -3.38 -1.18 24.78
C VAL A 90 -3.78 -2.63 24.59
N GLY A 91 -2.77 -3.49 24.50
CA GLY A 91 -2.92 -4.93 24.48
C GLY A 91 -1.60 -5.62 24.80
N ILE A 92 -1.52 -6.88 24.45
CA ILE A 92 -0.32 -7.71 24.53
C ILE A 92 0.03 -8.30 23.17
N VAL A 93 1.27 -8.75 23.03
CA VAL A 93 1.67 -9.61 21.93
C VAL A 93 1.09 -10.99 22.15
N SER A 94 0.17 -11.41 21.29
CA SER A 94 -0.35 -12.78 21.34
C SER A 94 0.65 -13.77 20.72
N THR A 95 1.25 -13.39 19.59
CA THR A 95 2.21 -14.21 18.84
C THR A 95 3.17 -13.28 18.10
N THR A 96 4.46 -13.61 18.07
CA THR A 96 5.49 -12.77 17.44
C THR A 96 5.69 -13.06 15.96
N GLN A 97 5.34 -14.28 15.51
CA GLN A 97 5.52 -14.76 14.14
C GLN A 97 4.29 -15.56 13.69
N ARG A 98 3.36 -14.88 13.02
CA ARG A 98 2.22 -15.51 12.34
C ARG A 98 2.44 -15.44 10.83
N GLY A 99 2.60 -16.58 10.18
CA GLY A 99 2.83 -16.62 8.74
C GLY A 99 1.64 -16.10 7.95
N GLY A 100 1.87 -15.25 6.93
CA GLY A 100 0.80 -14.72 6.09
C GLY A 100 -0.04 -15.79 5.38
N LYS A 101 0.55 -16.95 5.09
CA LYS A 101 -0.15 -18.13 4.53
C LYS A 101 -1.24 -18.66 5.48
N GLU A 102 -1.02 -18.59 6.80
CA GLU A 102 -2.02 -18.97 7.81
C GLU A 102 -3.18 -17.97 7.89
N LEU A 103 -2.99 -16.75 7.36
CA LEU A 103 -4.00 -15.72 7.23
C LEU A 103 -4.74 -15.77 5.88
N GLY A 104 -4.50 -16.79 5.06
CA GLY A 104 -5.08 -16.95 3.74
C GLY A 104 -4.45 -16.07 2.65
N LEU A 105 -3.34 -15.37 2.96
CA LEU A 105 -2.58 -14.58 2.00
C LEU A 105 -1.66 -15.52 1.20
N ARG A 106 -2.15 -16.01 0.07
CA ARG A 106 -1.55 -17.09 -0.73
C ARG A 106 -0.12 -16.79 -1.25
N ASP A 107 0.28 -15.53 -1.31
CA ASP A 107 1.61 -15.08 -1.78
C ASP A 107 2.40 -14.27 -0.73
N SER A 108 2.09 -14.39 0.55
CA SER A 108 2.82 -13.69 1.62
C SER A 108 3.81 -14.62 2.32
N ASP A 109 5.10 -14.48 2.00
CA ASP A 109 6.22 -15.06 2.77
C ASP A 109 6.61 -14.22 4.00
N MET A 110 5.76 -13.27 4.40
CA MET A 110 5.99 -12.39 5.54
C MET A 110 5.30 -12.92 6.80
N ASP A 111 6.00 -12.81 7.93
CA ASP A 111 5.48 -13.04 9.27
C ASP A 111 4.95 -11.75 9.89
N TYR A 112 3.82 -11.87 10.59
CA TYR A 112 3.15 -10.77 11.26
C TYR A 112 3.22 -10.93 12.78
N ILE A 113 3.28 -9.82 13.49
CA ILE A 113 3.04 -9.76 14.94
C ILE A 113 1.54 -9.80 15.15
N GLN A 114 1.05 -10.72 15.96
CA GLN A 114 -0.34 -10.77 16.41
C GLN A 114 -0.48 -10.07 17.76
N THR A 115 -1.51 -9.23 17.90
CA THR A 115 -1.87 -8.58 19.15
C THR A 115 -3.38 -8.58 19.37
N ASP A 116 -3.79 -8.58 20.63
CA ASP A 116 -5.18 -8.37 21.05
C ASP A 116 -5.54 -6.89 21.20
N ALA A 117 -4.55 -5.98 21.05
CA ALA A 117 -4.81 -4.56 21.00
C ALA A 117 -5.85 -4.27 19.91
N ILE A 118 -6.85 -3.47 20.28
CA ILE A 118 -7.97 -3.17 19.39
C ILE A 118 -7.46 -2.30 18.25
N ILE A 119 -7.37 -2.88 17.05
CA ILE A 119 -7.06 -2.18 15.80
C ILE A 119 -8.35 -2.06 15.00
N ASN A 120 -8.78 -0.82 14.76
CA ASN A 120 -9.93 -0.49 13.91
C ASN A 120 -9.50 0.50 12.81
N HIS A 121 -10.39 0.77 11.86
CA HIS A 121 -10.18 1.79 10.83
C HIS A 121 -9.77 3.12 11.46
N GLY A 122 -8.52 3.53 11.22
CA GLY A 122 -7.92 4.67 11.92
C GLY A 122 -6.55 4.42 12.53
N ASN A 123 -6.38 3.24 13.11
CA ASN A 123 -5.11 2.83 13.71
C ASN A 123 -4.26 2.01 12.73
N SER A 124 -4.86 1.46 11.67
CA SER A 124 -4.14 0.89 10.52
C SER A 124 -3.22 1.91 9.88
N GLY A 125 -1.95 1.54 9.69
CA GLY A 125 -0.86 2.40 9.24
C GLY A 125 -0.15 3.16 10.37
N GLY A 126 -0.69 3.14 11.58
CA GLY A 126 -0.07 3.73 12.76
C GLY A 126 0.92 2.78 13.47
N PRO A 127 1.76 3.29 14.37
CA PRO A 127 2.77 2.48 15.04
C PRO A 127 2.16 1.60 16.14
N LEU A 128 2.73 0.41 16.28
CA LEU A 128 2.65 -0.44 17.46
C LEU A 128 3.94 -0.26 18.26
N VAL A 129 3.84 0.19 19.50
CA VAL A 129 4.99 0.52 20.35
C VAL A 129 5.05 -0.34 21.61
N ASN A 130 6.27 -0.59 22.10
CA ASN A 130 6.48 -1.19 23.42
C ASN A 130 6.36 -0.11 24.53
N LEU A 131 6.50 -0.52 25.79
CA LEU A 131 6.41 0.38 26.94
C LEU A 131 7.56 1.39 27.03
N ASP A 132 8.69 1.12 26.36
CA ASP A 132 9.82 2.04 26.24
C ASP A 132 9.59 3.12 25.17
N GLY A 133 8.46 3.06 24.45
CA GLY A 133 8.09 4.01 23.39
C GLY A 133 8.78 3.74 22.05
N GLU A 134 9.40 2.56 21.89
CA GLU A 134 10.01 2.12 20.65
C GLU A 134 8.98 1.42 19.75
N VAL A 135 9.05 1.68 18.45
CA VAL A 135 8.19 1.05 17.45
C VAL A 135 8.66 -0.37 17.20
N ILE A 136 7.79 -1.33 17.53
CA ILE A 136 8.00 -2.76 17.29
C ILE A 136 7.23 -3.25 16.05
N GLY A 137 6.32 -2.45 15.52
CA GLY A 137 5.65 -2.75 14.25
C GLY A 137 4.72 -1.65 13.73
N ILE A 138 4.11 -1.90 12.57
CA ILE A 138 3.06 -1.05 11.98
C ILE A 138 1.76 -1.84 11.92
N ASN A 139 0.68 -1.28 12.46
CA ASN A 139 -0.63 -1.91 12.46
C ASN A 139 -1.16 -2.04 11.02
N THR A 140 -1.60 -3.22 10.60
CA THR A 140 -1.99 -3.44 9.19
C THR A 140 -3.39 -4.00 9.08
N LEU A 141 -3.62 -5.19 9.64
CA LEU A 141 -4.83 -5.96 9.41
C LEU A 141 -5.57 -6.24 10.72
N LYS A 142 -6.90 -6.30 10.64
CA LYS A 142 -7.78 -6.84 11.68
C LYS A 142 -8.52 -8.01 11.06
N VAL A 143 -8.52 -9.17 11.74
CA VAL A 143 -9.35 -10.32 11.31
C VAL A 143 -10.65 -10.36 12.09
N THR A 144 -10.58 -10.24 13.43
CA THR A 144 -11.75 -10.16 14.32
C THR A 144 -11.41 -9.37 15.58
N ALA A 145 -12.37 -9.14 16.48
CA ALA A 145 -12.10 -8.50 17.77
C ALA A 145 -11.09 -9.33 18.58
N GLY A 146 -10.03 -8.68 19.08
CA GLY A 146 -8.94 -9.34 19.82
C GLY A 146 -7.94 -10.12 18.94
N ILE A 147 -8.05 -10.05 17.61
CA ILE A 147 -7.06 -10.62 16.68
C ILE A 147 -6.70 -9.58 15.62
N SER A 148 -5.61 -8.89 15.88
CA SER A 148 -5.03 -7.86 15.02
C SER A 148 -3.60 -8.22 14.63
N PHE A 149 -3.14 -7.68 13.51
CA PHE A 149 -1.82 -7.96 12.95
C PHE A 149 -1.03 -6.68 12.64
N ALA A 150 0.26 -6.74 12.93
CA ALA A 150 1.22 -5.69 12.62
C ALA A 150 2.44 -6.24 11.86
N ILE A 151 3.01 -5.40 11.00
CA ILE A 151 4.26 -5.68 10.30
C ILE A 151 5.43 -5.45 11.27
N PRO A 152 6.35 -6.40 11.44
CA PRO A 152 7.49 -6.26 12.35
C PRO A 152 8.42 -5.07 12.02
N SER A 153 8.95 -4.39 13.04
CA SER A 153 9.88 -3.27 12.89
C SER A 153 11.18 -3.64 12.16
N ASP A 154 11.66 -4.87 12.31
CA ASP A 154 12.87 -5.31 11.61
C ASP A 154 12.64 -5.40 10.10
N ARG A 155 11.42 -5.77 9.68
CA ARG A 155 11.02 -5.74 8.28
C ARG A 155 10.94 -4.32 7.74
N ILE A 156 10.45 -3.39 8.56
CA ILE A 156 10.39 -1.96 8.22
C ILE A 156 11.81 -1.41 8.07
N ARG A 157 12.73 -1.77 8.99
CA ARG A 157 14.14 -1.38 8.92
C ARG A 157 14.80 -1.85 7.63
N GLN A 158 14.66 -3.14 7.28
CA GLN A 158 15.16 -3.69 6.02
C GLN A 158 14.62 -2.91 4.81
N PHE A 159 13.32 -2.64 4.78
CA PHE A 159 12.70 -1.88 3.70
C PHE A 159 13.27 -0.45 3.59
N LEU A 160 13.46 0.23 4.73
CA LEU A 160 14.04 1.58 4.77
C LEU A 160 15.51 1.59 4.32
N GLU A 161 16.30 0.61 4.75
CA GLU A 161 17.70 0.45 4.31
C GLU A 161 17.77 0.20 2.79
N GLU A 162 16.97 -0.74 2.27
CA GLU A 162 16.90 -0.99 0.82
C GLU A 162 16.41 0.23 0.04
N PHE A 163 15.47 0.99 0.60
CA PHE A 163 14.97 2.22 -0.01
C PHE A 163 16.06 3.29 -0.04
N HIS A 164 16.77 3.49 1.06
CA HIS A 164 17.86 4.45 1.18
C HIS A 164 19.02 4.09 0.24
N GLU A 165 19.42 2.83 0.19
CA GLU A 165 20.45 2.33 -0.72
C GLU A 165 20.06 2.54 -2.19
N ARG A 166 18.78 2.36 -2.54
CA ARG A 166 18.28 2.66 -3.89
C ARG A 166 18.39 4.15 -4.22
N GLN A 167 18.04 5.02 -3.28
CA GLN A 167 18.18 6.49 -3.41
C GLN A 167 19.65 6.90 -3.59
N LEU A 168 20.56 6.38 -2.75
CA LEU A 168 21.98 6.71 -2.79
C LEU A 168 22.67 6.25 -4.08
N LYS A 169 22.27 5.10 -4.62
CA LYS A 169 22.85 4.54 -5.85
C LYS A 169 22.38 5.26 -7.12
N GLY A 170 21.56 6.32 -7.00
CA GLY A 170 21.02 7.04 -8.15
C GLY A 170 20.18 6.13 -9.06
N LYS A 171 19.80 4.92 -8.60
CA LYS A 171 18.68 4.20 -9.17
C LYS A 171 17.49 5.05 -8.79
N ALA A 172 17.14 5.98 -9.67
CA ALA A 172 15.88 6.68 -9.65
C ALA A 172 14.85 5.68 -9.15
N LEU A 173 14.06 6.06 -8.12
CA LEU A 173 12.80 5.36 -7.85
C LEU A 173 12.23 5.09 -9.22
N SER A 174 12.22 3.82 -9.65
CA SER A 174 11.73 3.48 -10.97
C SER A 174 10.35 4.09 -10.97
N GLN A 175 10.20 5.19 -11.73
CA GLN A 175 9.01 6.03 -11.71
C GLN A 175 7.88 5.05 -11.93
N LYS A 176 7.13 4.74 -10.86
CA LYS A 176 6.19 3.64 -10.92
C LYS A 176 5.03 4.18 -11.71
N LYS A 177 5.06 3.88 -12.99
CA LYS A 177 4.01 4.20 -13.93
C LYS A 177 2.75 3.46 -13.52
N TYR A 178 1.66 4.19 -13.41
CA TYR A 178 0.37 3.67 -12.97
C TYR A 178 -0.74 4.19 -13.87
N LEU A 179 -1.73 3.33 -14.14
CA LEU A 179 -2.85 3.66 -15.03
C LEU A 179 -4.15 4.00 -14.30
N GLY A 180 -4.40 3.45 -13.11
CA GLY A 180 -5.73 3.57 -12.49
C GLY A 180 -6.67 2.40 -12.72
N LEU A 181 -6.14 1.19 -12.96
CA LEU A 181 -6.96 0.03 -13.33
C LEU A 181 -6.92 -1.05 -12.26
N ARG A 182 -8.05 -1.74 -12.10
CA ARG A 182 -8.11 -3.03 -11.42
C ARG A 182 -8.57 -4.09 -12.40
N MET A 183 -7.80 -5.17 -12.45
CA MET A 183 -7.81 -6.09 -13.58
C MET A 183 -7.77 -7.55 -13.12
N LEU A 184 -8.35 -8.43 -13.93
CA LEU A 184 -8.25 -9.87 -13.79
C LEU A 184 -7.87 -10.48 -15.16
N PRO A 185 -7.06 -11.55 -15.21
CA PRO A 185 -6.87 -12.30 -16.44
C PRO A 185 -8.21 -12.93 -16.87
N LEU A 186 -8.52 -12.85 -18.16
CA LEU A 186 -9.77 -13.39 -18.68
C LEU A 186 -9.67 -14.91 -18.83
N THR A 187 -10.03 -15.63 -17.78
CA THR A 187 -10.14 -17.10 -17.81
C THR A 187 -11.46 -17.53 -18.45
N MET A 188 -11.52 -18.77 -18.95
CA MET A 188 -12.75 -19.29 -19.57
C MET A 188 -13.95 -19.28 -18.62
N ASN A 189 -13.72 -19.58 -17.34
CA ASN A 189 -14.78 -19.54 -16.31
C ASN A 189 -15.29 -18.10 -16.12
N LEU A 190 -14.38 -17.13 -15.97
CA LEU A 190 -14.75 -15.72 -15.84
C LEU A 190 -15.51 -15.22 -17.08
N LEU A 191 -15.06 -15.58 -18.28
CA LEU A 191 -15.73 -15.23 -19.53
C LEU A 191 -17.17 -15.78 -19.58
N GLN A 192 -17.38 -17.03 -19.19
CA GLN A 192 -18.71 -17.64 -19.14
C GLN A 192 -19.61 -16.95 -18.10
N ASP A 193 -19.08 -16.64 -16.93
CA ASP A 193 -19.81 -15.93 -15.88
C ASP A 193 -20.20 -14.52 -16.34
N MET A 194 -19.27 -13.79 -16.96
CA MET A 194 -19.55 -12.45 -17.49
C MET A 194 -20.62 -12.49 -18.60
N LYS A 195 -20.52 -13.40 -19.58
CA LYS A 195 -21.54 -13.56 -20.63
C LYS A 195 -22.91 -13.96 -20.10
N ARG A 196 -22.99 -14.62 -18.94
CA ARG A 196 -24.26 -14.97 -18.29
C ARG A 196 -24.92 -13.75 -17.65
N HIS A 197 -24.13 -12.84 -17.09
CA HIS A 197 -24.63 -11.64 -16.41
C HIS A 197 -24.83 -10.44 -17.35
N ASP A 198 -24.00 -10.33 -18.39
CA ASP A 198 -24.06 -9.29 -19.40
C ASP A 198 -24.11 -9.93 -20.80
N PRO A 199 -25.28 -10.00 -21.44
CA PRO A 199 -25.44 -10.52 -22.79
C PRO A 199 -24.65 -9.74 -23.85
N ASP A 200 -24.34 -8.46 -23.58
CA ASP A 200 -23.55 -7.62 -24.48
C ASP A 200 -22.04 -7.82 -24.27
N PHE A 201 -21.61 -8.66 -23.32
CA PHE A 201 -20.20 -8.84 -23.01
C PHE A 201 -19.39 -9.23 -24.26
N PRO A 202 -18.20 -8.64 -24.48
CA PRO A 202 -17.44 -8.85 -25.70
C PRO A 202 -17.22 -10.32 -26.05
N ASP A 203 -17.36 -10.64 -27.33
CA ASP A 203 -16.92 -11.93 -27.84
C ASP A 203 -15.41 -11.90 -28.07
N VAL A 204 -14.68 -12.48 -27.12
CA VAL A 204 -13.21 -12.56 -27.05
C VAL A 204 -12.81 -13.93 -26.48
N SER A 205 -11.67 -14.45 -26.92
CA SER A 205 -11.13 -15.73 -26.45
C SER A 205 -10.03 -15.59 -25.40
N SER A 206 -9.41 -14.41 -25.31
CA SER A 206 -8.32 -14.10 -24.38
C SER A 206 -8.22 -12.58 -24.18
N GLY A 207 -7.57 -12.18 -23.09
CA GLY A 207 -7.38 -10.78 -22.75
C GLY A 207 -7.28 -10.55 -21.25
N VAL A 208 -7.29 -9.28 -20.87
CA VAL A 208 -7.33 -8.85 -19.47
C VAL A 208 -8.61 -8.06 -19.24
N PHE A 209 -9.45 -8.53 -18.33
CA PHE A 209 -10.71 -7.91 -17.96
C PHE A 209 -10.49 -6.76 -16.98
N VAL A 210 -11.05 -5.59 -17.29
CA VAL A 210 -11.05 -4.41 -16.42
C VAL A 210 -12.35 -4.40 -15.62
N TYR A 211 -12.27 -4.71 -14.34
CA TYR A 211 -13.45 -4.71 -13.47
C TYR A 211 -13.68 -3.36 -12.77
N GLU A 212 -12.66 -2.51 -12.71
CA GLU A 212 -12.76 -1.17 -12.12
C GLU A 212 -11.75 -0.21 -12.75
N VAL A 213 -12.21 1.00 -13.07
CA VAL A 213 -11.38 2.14 -13.42
C VAL A 213 -11.49 3.15 -12.29
N ILE A 214 -10.35 3.52 -11.69
CA ILE A 214 -10.30 4.43 -10.55
C ILE A 214 -10.51 5.87 -11.03
N GLN A 215 -11.40 6.60 -10.37
CA GLN A 215 -11.70 8.00 -10.71
C GLN A 215 -10.47 8.91 -10.53
N GLY A 216 -10.33 9.89 -11.42
CA GLY A 216 -9.26 10.87 -11.42
C GLY A 216 -7.92 10.33 -11.92
N THR A 217 -7.91 9.22 -12.65
CA THR A 217 -6.69 8.59 -13.16
C THR A 217 -6.53 8.68 -14.68
N ALA A 218 -5.32 8.44 -15.18
CA ALA A 218 -4.99 8.36 -16.60
C ALA A 218 -5.97 7.46 -17.38
N ALA A 219 -6.30 6.28 -16.85
CA ALA A 219 -7.22 5.36 -17.49
C ALA A 219 -8.61 5.98 -17.71
N GLU A 220 -9.19 6.62 -16.69
CA GLU A 220 -10.48 7.29 -16.80
C GLU A 220 -10.41 8.42 -17.84
N SER A 221 -9.38 9.27 -17.76
CA SER A 221 -9.21 10.41 -18.66
C SER A 221 -9.04 10.01 -20.13
N SER A 222 -8.45 8.84 -20.39
CA SER A 222 -8.29 8.27 -21.72
C SER A 222 -9.51 7.48 -22.21
N GLY A 223 -10.57 7.40 -21.41
CA GLY A 223 -11.84 6.80 -21.79
C GLY A 223 -11.92 5.28 -21.64
N LEU A 224 -10.99 4.66 -20.88
CA LEU A 224 -11.17 3.27 -20.42
C LEU A 224 -12.38 3.21 -19.48
N ARG A 225 -13.08 2.08 -19.50
CA ARG A 225 -14.25 1.83 -18.66
C ARG A 225 -14.15 0.47 -18.00
N ASP A 226 -14.91 0.32 -16.92
CA ASP A 226 -15.24 -0.99 -16.41
C ASP A 226 -15.92 -1.81 -17.51
N HIS A 227 -15.75 -3.12 -17.44
CA HIS A 227 -16.21 -4.08 -18.43
C HIS A 227 -15.48 -4.07 -19.79
N ASP A 228 -14.43 -3.27 -19.94
CA ASP A 228 -13.51 -3.40 -21.07
C ASP A 228 -12.66 -4.67 -20.95
N VAL A 229 -12.41 -5.32 -22.09
CA VAL A 229 -11.38 -6.36 -22.19
C VAL A 229 -10.21 -5.82 -23.00
N ILE A 230 -9.04 -5.72 -22.38
CA ILE A 230 -7.80 -5.37 -23.06
C ILE A 230 -7.30 -6.59 -23.84
N VAL A 231 -7.13 -6.43 -25.15
CA VAL A 231 -6.70 -7.50 -26.06
C VAL A 231 -5.26 -7.32 -26.51
N SER A 232 -4.82 -6.08 -26.70
CA SER A 232 -3.42 -5.78 -27.02
C SER A 232 -2.99 -4.41 -26.53
N ILE A 233 -1.69 -4.25 -26.33
CA ILE A 233 -1.07 -2.97 -25.98
C ILE A 233 0.13 -2.77 -26.92
N ASN A 234 0.20 -1.61 -27.57
CA ASN A 234 1.25 -1.28 -28.54
C ASN A 234 1.40 -2.35 -29.65
N GLY A 235 0.28 -2.94 -30.06
CA GLY A 235 0.23 -4.01 -31.06
C GLY A 235 0.63 -5.40 -30.55
N GLN A 236 1.06 -5.54 -29.29
CA GLN A 236 1.38 -6.83 -28.67
C GLN A 236 0.16 -7.42 -27.96
N PRO A 237 -0.24 -8.67 -28.25
CA PRO A 237 -1.34 -9.33 -27.54
C PRO A 237 -1.06 -9.41 -26.04
N VAL A 238 -2.09 -9.22 -25.22
CA VAL A 238 -2.00 -9.39 -23.76
C VAL A 238 -2.97 -10.46 -23.29
N THR A 239 -2.51 -11.32 -22.38
CA THR A 239 -3.29 -12.43 -21.84
C THR A 239 -3.26 -12.48 -20.31
N THR A 240 -2.25 -11.87 -19.70
CA THR A 240 -2.08 -11.81 -18.25
C THR A 240 -2.03 -10.36 -17.77
N THR A 241 -2.35 -10.14 -16.49
CA THR A 241 -2.19 -8.82 -15.85
C THR A 241 -0.73 -8.39 -15.81
N THR A 242 0.22 -9.34 -15.78
CA THR A 242 1.66 -9.07 -15.86
C THR A 242 2.03 -8.42 -17.19
N ASP A 243 1.48 -8.90 -18.31
CA ASP A 243 1.74 -8.32 -19.64
C ASP A 243 1.38 -6.83 -19.68
N VAL A 244 0.24 -6.47 -19.06
CA VAL A 244 -0.21 -5.08 -18.94
C VAL A 244 0.74 -4.27 -18.07
N ILE A 245 1.13 -4.80 -16.91
CA ILE A 245 2.07 -4.14 -15.98
C ILE A 245 3.42 -3.89 -16.65
N GLU A 246 3.93 -4.85 -17.43
CA GLU A 246 5.20 -4.72 -18.14
C GLU A 246 5.11 -3.70 -19.27
N ALA A 247 4.03 -3.71 -20.05
CA ALA A 247 3.80 -2.70 -21.09
C ALA A 247 3.77 -1.28 -20.51
N VAL A 248 3.08 -1.09 -19.38
CA VAL A 248 3.02 0.20 -18.65
C VAL A 248 4.40 0.66 -18.20
N LYS A 249 5.27 -0.24 -17.73
CA LYS A 249 6.63 0.12 -17.33
C LYS A 249 7.49 0.51 -18.53
N ALA A 250 7.34 -0.20 -19.64
CA ALA A 250 8.22 -0.08 -20.80
C ALA A 250 7.99 1.17 -21.65
N SER A 251 6.79 1.77 -21.65
CA SER A 251 6.42 2.87 -22.55
C SER A 251 5.88 4.09 -21.80
N ASP A 252 6.08 5.29 -22.33
CA ASP A 252 5.49 6.54 -21.80
C ASP A 252 4.08 6.80 -22.35
N SER A 253 3.72 6.17 -23.46
CA SER A 253 2.39 6.22 -24.04
C SER A 253 2.02 4.83 -24.55
N LEU A 254 0.77 4.44 -24.31
CA LEU A 254 0.24 3.12 -24.60
C LEU A 254 -0.93 3.25 -25.56
N SER A 255 -0.84 2.56 -26.69
CA SER A 255 -1.97 2.32 -27.59
C SER A 255 -2.65 1.02 -27.18
N ILE A 256 -3.72 1.13 -26.40
CA ILE A 256 -4.45 0.00 -25.81
C ILE A 256 -5.64 -0.34 -26.69
N LEU A 257 -5.65 -1.55 -27.25
CA LEU A 257 -6.79 -2.11 -27.96
C LEU A 257 -7.74 -2.77 -26.96
N VAL A 258 -8.94 -2.23 -26.83
CA VAL A 258 -9.99 -2.78 -25.96
C VAL A 258 -11.20 -3.25 -26.74
N ARG A 259 -11.85 -4.28 -26.23
CA ARG A 259 -13.16 -4.74 -26.66
C ARG A 259 -14.18 -4.29 -25.63
N ARG A 260 -15.11 -3.45 -26.08
CA ARG A 260 -16.19 -2.89 -25.28
C ARG A 260 -17.50 -3.27 -25.92
N LYS A 261 -18.25 -4.14 -25.27
CA LYS A 261 -19.40 -4.82 -25.88
C LYS A 261 -19.00 -5.40 -27.25
N SER A 262 -19.74 -5.10 -28.31
CA SER A 262 -19.41 -5.51 -29.69
C SER A 262 -18.35 -4.64 -30.38
N GLN A 263 -17.92 -3.52 -29.77
CA GLN A 263 -17.01 -2.55 -30.38
C GLN A 263 -15.55 -2.87 -30.06
N THR A 264 -14.67 -2.56 -31.03
CA THR A 264 -13.22 -2.50 -30.82
C THR A 264 -12.81 -1.04 -30.79
N LEU A 265 -12.13 -0.63 -29.73
CA LEU A 265 -11.63 0.73 -29.55
C LEU A 265 -10.12 0.69 -29.36
N ILE A 266 -9.43 1.70 -29.89
CA ILE A 266 -8.01 1.94 -29.60
C ILE A 266 -7.94 3.20 -28.77
N LEU A 267 -7.43 3.09 -27.55
CA LEU A 267 -7.30 4.17 -26.59
C LEU A 267 -5.83 4.48 -26.38
N THR A 268 -5.47 5.77 -26.45
CA THR A 268 -4.11 6.21 -26.11
C THR A 268 -4.08 6.65 -24.66
N VAL A 269 -3.23 6.01 -23.86
CA VAL A 269 -3.11 6.27 -22.43
C VAL A 269 -1.67 6.60 -22.07
N THR A 270 -1.49 7.71 -21.38
CA THR A 270 -0.19 8.13 -20.84
C THR A 270 -0.17 7.79 -19.35
N PRO A 271 0.64 6.83 -18.89
CA PRO A 271 0.66 6.46 -17.47
C PRO A 271 1.10 7.62 -16.57
N GLU A 272 0.49 7.71 -15.40
CA GLU A 272 0.91 8.64 -14.36
C GLU A 272 2.17 8.14 -13.65
N ILE A 273 3.07 9.07 -13.34
CA ILE A 273 4.27 8.78 -12.57
C ILE A 273 3.97 9.05 -11.10
N ILE A 274 4.01 8.00 -10.28
CA ILE A 274 3.97 8.14 -8.83
C ILE A 274 5.41 8.20 -8.32
N ASN A 275 5.77 9.33 -7.71
CA ASN A 275 7.04 9.56 -7.01
C ASN A 275 6.95 9.15 -5.54
#